data_AF-A0A2X3GMK0-F1
#
_entry.id   AF-A0A2X3GMK0-F1
#
_cell.length_a   1.000
_cell.length_b   1.000
_cell.length_c   1.000
_cell.angle_alpha   90.00
_cell.angle_beta   90.00
_cell.angle_gamma   90.00
#
_symmetry.space_group_name_H-M   'P 1'
#
loop_
_entity.id
_entity.type
_entity.pdbx_description
1 polymer ?
#
loop_
_entity_poly.entity_id
_entity_poly.type
_entity_poly.pdbx_seq_one_letter_code
_entity_poly.pdbx_strand_id
1 'polypeptide(L)' 'MNEYIEELVELLLSKNPNLTEEKALWWIEMLWSDFESSYAKAGYPYRGKEYAYDYVKQQIERHGKMLHHVSSKNKGVYQ' A
#
# COMPACT_ATOMS: atom_id res chain seq x y z
N MET A 1 5.78 -9.57 -3.77
CA MET A 1 5.49 -8.18 -4.11
C MET A 1 5.65 -7.96 -5.61
N ASN A 2 6.86 -8.04 -6.20
CA ASN A 2 7.09 -7.69 -7.62
C ASN A 2 6.05 -8.23 -8.62
N GLU A 3 5.62 -9.48 -8.47
CA GLU A 3 4.60 -10.12 -9.32
C GLU A 3 3.19 -9.49 -9.23
N TYR A 4 2.91 -8.72 -8.17
CA TYR A 4 1.61 -8.08 -7.89
C TYR A 4 1.66 -6.55 -7.96
N ILE A 5 2.85 -5.95 -8.08
CA ILE A 5 3.01 -4.48 -8.04
C ILE A 5 2.24 -3.82 -9.17
N GLU A 6 2.45 -4.31 -10.39
CA GLU A 6 1.85 -3.73 -11.59
C GLU A 6 0.32 -3.72 -11.48
N GLU A 7 -0.29 -4.85 -11.12
CA GLU A 7 -1.74 -4.98 -10.94
C GLU A 7 -2.28 -4.02 -9.85
N LEU A 8 -1.58 -3.90 -8.72
CA LEU A 8 -2.00 -3.00 -7.64
C LEU A 8 -1.86 -1.53 -8.02
N VAL A 9 -0.81 -1.17 -8.77
CA VAL A 9 -0.60 0.20 -9.29
C VAL A 9 -1.70 0.56 -10.28
N GLU A 10 -1.98 -0.31 -11.25
CA GLU A 10 -3.07 -0.12 -12.22
C GLU A 10 -4.42 0.02 -11.52
N LEU A 11 -4.71 -0.84 -10.53
CA LEU A 11 -5.92 -0.75 -9.73
C LEU A 11 -6.01 0.61 -9.03
N LEU A 12 -4.94 1.06 -8.37
CA LEU A 12 -4.95 2.33 -7.65
C LEU A 12 -5.13 3.53 -8.58
N LEU A 13 -4.46 3.55 -9.73
CA LEU A 13 -4.63 4.59 -10.75
C LEU A 13 -6.05 4.61 -11.31
N SER A 14 -6.66 3.43 -11.54
CA SER A 14 -8.05 3.33 -11.98
C SER A 14 -9.05 3.92 -10.97
N LYS A 15 -8.74 3.79 -9.66
CA LYS A 15 -9.58 4.32 -8.58
C LYS A 15 -9.32 5.80 -8.30
N ASN A 16 -8.11 6.27 -8.56
CA ASN A 16 -7.69 7.62 -8.22
C ASN A 16 -6.82 8.23 -9.35
N PRO A 17 -7.46 8.84 -10.36
CA PRO A 17 -6.75 9.47 -11.47
C PRO A 17 -5.99 10.75 -11.08
N ASN A 18 -6.11 11.22 -9.82
CA ASN A 18 -5.31 12.34 -9.30
C ASN A 18 -3.91 11.93 -8.85
N LEU A 19 -3.60 10.63 -8.83
CA LEU A 19 -2.26 10.12 -8.54
C LEU A 19 -1.44 10.01 -9.82
N THR A 20 -0.14 10.30 -9.70
CA THR A 20 0.84 9.86 -10.68
C THR A 20 1.17 8.40 -10.43
N GLU A 21 1.67 7.71 -11.45
CA GLU A 21 2.14 6.32 -11.33
C GLU A 21 3.19 6.17 -10.21
N GLU A 22 4.16 7.08 -10.14
CA GLU A 22 5.17 7.11 -9.06
C GLU A 22 4.54 7.20 -7.67
N LYS A 23 3.50 8.04 -7.50
CA LYS A 23 2.79 8.14 -6.21
C LYS A 23 1.98 6.89 -5.92
N ALA A 24 1.37 6.29 -6.94
CA ALA A 24 0.64 5.04 -6.78
C ALA A 24 1.59 3.93 -6.32
N LEU A 25 2.74 3.76 -6.99
CA LEU A 25 3.79 2.82 -6.59
C LEU A 25 4.23 3.04 -5.14
N TRP A 26 4.51 4.29 -4.75
CA TRP A 26 4.89 4.61 -3.37
C TRP A 26 3.82 4.20 -2.35
N TRP A 27 2.54 4.39 -2.66
CA TRP A 27 1.44 3.91 -1.81
C TRP A 27 1.40 2.39 -1.72
N ILE A 28 1.61 1.68 -2.82
CA ILE A 28 1.65 0.21 -2.83
C ILE A 28 2.80 -0.30 -1.96
N GLU A 29 3.99 0.26 -2.12
CA GLU A 29 5.17 -0.07 -1.30
C GLU A 29 4.95 0.22 0.18
N MET A 30 4.36 1.37 0.51
CA MET A 30 4.09 1.73 1.89
C MET A 30 3.06 0.79 2.53
N LEU A 31 1.93 0.53 1.88
CA LEU A 31 0.88 -0.35 2.40
C LEU A 31 1.36 -1.79 2.57
N TRP A 32 2.17 -2.27 1.62
CA TRP A 32 2.74 -3.62 1.70
C TRP A 32 3.72 -3.72 2.87
N SER A 33 4.64 -2.76 3.01
CA SER A 33 5.63 -2.73 4.09
C SER A 33 4.99 -2.59 5.47
N ASP A 34 3.94 -1.77 5.58
CA ASP A 34 3.16 -1.61 6.82
C ASP A 34 2.47 -2.92 7.23
N PHE A 35 1.90 -3.63 6.25
CA PHE A 35 1.31 -4.95 6.47
C PHE A 35 2.35 -5.95 6.99
N GLU A 36 3.48 -6.12 6.28
CA GLU A 36 4.52 -7.10 6.67
C GLU A 36 5.11 -6.78 8.05
N SER A 37 5.31 -5.49 8.34
CA SER A 37 5.79 -5.03 9.64
C SER A 37 4.80 -5.32 10.76
N SER A 38 3.51 -5.05 10.55
CA SER A 38 2.46 -5.31 11.54
C SER A 38 2.26 -6.81 11.78
N TYR A 39 2.34 -7.60 10.71
CA TYR A 39 2.21 -9.05 10.76
C TYR A 39 3.35 -9.71 11.53
N ALA A 40 4.60 -9.29 11.27
CA ALA A 40 5.78 -9.77 11.98
C ALA A 40 5.73 -9.44 13.48
N LYS A 41 5.29 -8.22 13.84
CA LYS A 41 5.14 -7.79 15.24
C LYS A 41 4.11 -8.62 16.00
N ALA A 42 3.05 -9.08 15.33
CA ALA A 42 2.00 -9.87 15.95
C ALA A 42 2.38 -11.35 16.16
N GLY A 43 3.59 -11.76 15.75
CA GLY A 43 4.10 -13.12 15.96
C GLY A 43 3.41 -14.19 15.10
N TYR A 44 2.66 -13.80 14.08
CA TYR A 44 2.00 -14.75 13.19
C TYR A 44 2.97 -15.30 12.13
N PRO A 45 2.84 -16.58 11.74
CA PRO A 45 3.63 -17.16 10.67
C PRO A 45 3.26 -16.51 9.33
N TYR A 46 4.25 -15.93 8.63
CA TYR A 46 4.04 -15.22 7.37
C TYR A 46 3.25 -16.09 6.38
N ARG A 47 2.06 -15.63 5.99
CA ARG A 47 1.11 -16.36 5.12
C ARG A 47 1.44 -16.26 3.64
N GLY A 48 2.55 -15.61 3.27
CA GLY A 48 2.95 -15.43 1.88
C GLY A 48 2.44 -14.13 1.27
N LYS A 49 2.90 -13.89 0.05
CA LYS A 49 2.66 -12.64 -0.71
C LYS A 49 1.21 -12.47 -1.14
N GLU A 50 0.46 -13.55 -1.34
CA GLU A 50 -0.96 -13.51 -1.72
C GLU A 50 -1.81 -12.79 -0.67
N TYR A 51 -1.52 -13.04 0.61
CA TYR A 51 -2.26 -12.40 1.70
C TYR A 51 -1.92 -10.91 1.85
N ALA A 52 -0.66 -10.54 1.61
CA ALA A 52 -0.26 -9.13 1.54
C ALA A 52 -0.94 -8.43 0.35
N TYR A 53 -1.01 -9.08 -0.82
CA TYR A 53 -1.74 -8.59 -1.97
C TYR A 53 -3.22 -8.35 -1.65
N ASP A 54 -3.93 -9.33 -1.07
CA ASP A 54 -5.34 -9.21 -0.71
C ASP A 54 -5.59 -8.07 0.28
N TYR A 55 -4.68 -7.89 1.24
CA TYR A 55 -4.73 -6.77 2.16
C TYR A 55 -4.59 -5.43 1.44
N VAL A 56 -3.54 -5.25 0.63
CA VAL A 56 -3.27 -3.99 -0.08
C VAL A 56 -4.41 -3.67 -1.05
N LYS A 57 -4.92 -4.67 -1.79
CA LYS A 57 -6.11 -4.54 -2.64
C LYS A 57 -7.32 -4.01 -1.89
N GLN A 58 -7.60 -4.55 -0.70
CA GLN A 58 -8.69 -4.05 0.14
C GLN A 58 -8.47 -2.60 0.61
N GLN A 59 -7.24 -2.21 0.92
CA GLN A 59 -6.94 -0.82 1.28
C GLN A 59 -7.17 0.14 0.10
N ILE A 60 -6.76 -0.25 -1.11
CA ILE A 60 -7.02 0.52 -2.34
C ILE A 60 -8.53 0.67 -2.57
N GLU A 61 -9.29 -0.42 -2.47
CA GLU A 61 -10.74 -0.39 -2.67
C GLU A 61 -11.46 0.53 -1.67
N ARG A 62 -11.04 0.52 -0.41
CA ARG A 62 -11.66 1.31 0.66
C ARG A 62 -11.24 2.78 0.65
N HIS A 63 -9.96 3.05 0.40
CA HIS A 63 -9.36 4.36 0.66
C HIS A 63 -8.67 4.99 -0.56
N GLY A 64 -8.44 4.23 -1.63
CA GLY A 64 -7.63 4.63 -2.79
C GLY A 64 -8.02 5.98 -3.40
N LYS A 65 -9.32 6.26 -3.48
CA LYS A 65 -9.88 7.53 -4.01
C LYS A 65 -9.37 8.78 -3.28
N MET A 66 -9.06 8.67 -1.99
CA MET A 66 -8.72 9.81 -1.14
C MET A 66 -7.22 9.92 -0.85
N LEU A 67 -6.40 8.96 -1.31
CA LEU A 67 -4.97 8.92 -0.99
C LEU A 67 -4.19 10.15 -1.46
N HIS A 68 -4.67 10.85 -2.50
CA HIS A 68 -4.06 12.07 -3.01
C HIS A 68 -4.21 13.28 -2.06
N HIS A 69 -5.14 13.21 -1.09
CA HIS A 69 -5.30 14.22 -0.05
C HIS A 69 -4.37 14.00 1.14
N VAL A 70 -3.76 12.82 1.26
CA VAL A 70 -2.84 12.54 2.37
C VAL A 70 -1.54 13.29 2.11
N SER A 71 -1.35 14.36 2.86
CA SER A 71 -0.09 15.10 2.89
C SER A 71 0.97 14.25 3.58
N SER A 72 2.19 14.26 3.03
CA SER A 72 3.40 13.71 3.67
C SER A 72 3.81 14.42 4.98
N LYS A 73 2.97 15.30 5.54
CA LYS A 73 3.11 15.91 6.87
C LYS A 73 2.87 14.88 8.00
N ASN A 74 3.75 13.88 8.08
CA ASN A 74 4.27 13.32 9.32
C ASN A 74 5.27 12.22 8.99
N LYS A 75 6.48 12.62 8.59
CA LYS A 75 7.67 11.90 9.05
C LYS A 75 8.12 12.60 10.33
N GLY A 76 7.43 12.29 11.43
CA GLY A 76 7.95 12.56 12.76
C GLY A 76 9.35 11.97 12.82
N VAL A 77 10.31 12.85 13.07
CA VAL A 77 11.74 12.53 13.11
C VAL A 77 11.94 11.49 14.20
N TYR A 78 12.58 10.36 13.88
CA TYR A 78 13.29 9.61 14.91
C TYR A 78 14.48 10.50 15.32
N GLN A 79 14.30 11.26 16.41
CA GLN A 79 15.38 11.81 17.23
C GLN A 79 15.35 11.08 18.58
#